data_AF-A0A432STD6-F1
#
_entry.id   AF-A0A432STD6-F1
#
_cell.length_a   1.000
_cell.length_b   1.000
_cell.length_c   1.000
_cell.angle_alpha   90.00
_cell.angle_beta   90.00
_cell.angle_gamma   90.00
#
_symmetry.space_group_name_H-M   'P 1'
#
loop_
_entity.id
_entity.type
_entity.pdbx_description
1 polymer ?
#
loop_
_entity_poly.entity_id
_entity_poly.type
_entity_poly.pdbx_seq_one_letter_code
_entity_poly.pdbx_strand_id
1 'polypeptide(L)' 'MKILLLAISIFLFMGCSLIKEVKPWEKETLAKPIMQFGGLHPEVTKFESHVYFSKEASRGGSGVAGGGCGCN' A
#
# COMPACT_ATOMS: atom_id res chain seq x y z
N MET A 1 -43.00 -18.87 0.69
CA MET A 1 -41.67 -19.52 0.61
C MET A 1 -40.82 -19.02 -0.56
N LYS A 2 -41.26 -19.16 -1.82
CA LYS A 2 -40.46 -18.75 -3.00
C LYS A 2 -40.13 -17.25 -3.06
N ILE A 3 -41.07 -16.39 -2.68
CA ILE A 3 -40.87 -14.93 -2.60
C ILE A 3 -39.81 -14.55 -1.55
N LEU A 4 -39.80 -15.26 -0.41
CA LEU A 4 -38.81 -15.04 0.66
C LEU A 4 -37.40 -15.42 0.21
N LEU A 5 -37.26 -16.55 -0.49
CA LEU A 5 -35.97 -16.99 -1.05
C LEU A 5 -35.45 -16.02 -2.12
N LEU A 6 -36.34 -15.46 -2.94
CA LEU A 6 -35.97 -14.48 -3.96
C LEU A 6 -35.44 -13.18 -3.33
N ALA A 7 -36.10 -12.69 -2.28
CA ALA A 7 -35.68 -11.49 -1.56
C ALA A 7 -34.31 -11.64 -0.88
N ILE A 8 -34.04 -12.81 -0.29
CA ILE A 8 -32.75 -13.13 0.34
C ILE A 8 -31.63 -13.18 -0.71
N SER A 9 -31.88 -13.80 -1.86
CA SER A 9 -30.92 -13.85 -2.96
C SER A 9 -30.51 -12.44 -3.43
N ILE A 10 -31.48 -11.55 -3.63
CA ILE A 10 -31.23 -10.17 -4.06
C ILE A 10 -30.37 -9.41 -3.03
N PHE A 11 -30.63 -9.60 -1.73
CA PHE A 11 -29.85 -8.96 -0.67
C PHE A 11 -28.38 -9.41 -0.65
N LEU A 12 -28.10 -10.68 -0.92
CA LEU A 12 -26.73 -11.21 -0.98
C LEU A 12 -25.91 -10.65 -2.17
N PHE A 13 -26.57 -10.21 -3.24
CA PHE A 13 -25.91 -9.56 -4.38
C PHE A 13 -25.83 -8.03 -4.26
N MET A 14 -26.40 -7.43 -3.21
CA MET A 14 -26.13 -6.03 -2.88
C MET A 14 -24.74 -5.93 -2.25
N GLY A 15 -23.72 -5.76 -3.09
CA GLY A 15 -22.36 -5.48 -2.65
C GLY A 15 -22.24 -4.09 -2.00
N CYS A 16 -21.03 -3.55 -1.97
CA CYS A 16 -20.74 -2.22 -1.45
C CYS A 16 -21.25 -1.07 -2.35
N SER A 17 -22.24 -1.30 -3.22
CA SER A 17 -22.81 -0.29 -4.12
C SER A 17 -23.59 0.81 -3.38
N LEU A 18 -23.94 0.58 -2.11
CA LEU A 18 -24.57 1.57 -1.23
C LEU A 18 -23.53 2.46 -0.49
N ILE A 19 -22.24 2.18 -0.64
CA ILE A 19 -21.20 3.03 -0.05
C ILE A 19 -21.18 4.36 -0.81
N LYS A 20 -21.35 5.45 -0.07
CA LYS A 20 -21.23 6.81 -0.60
C LYS A 20 -19.84 6.98 -1.21
N GLU A 21 -19.79 7.42 -2.47
CA GLU A 21 -18.54 7.77 -3.11
C GLU A 21 -17.81 8.85 -2.30
N VAL A 22 -16.60 8.52 -1.86
CA VAL A 22 -15.73 9.43 -1.09
C VAL A 22 -14.95 10.27 -2.08
N LYS A 23 -15.17 11.59 -2.04
CA LYS A 23 -14.49 12.55 -2.90
C LYS A 23 -12.99 12.58 -2.59
N PRO A 24 -12.11 12.88 -3.56
CA PRO A 24 -10.66 12.89 -3.36
C PRO A 24 -10.20 13.73 -2.14
N TRP A 25 -10.79 14.90 -1.94
CA TRP A 25 -10.46 15.80 -0.82
C TRP A 25 -11.00 15.33 0.54
N GLU A 26 -12.02 14.46 0.58
CA GLU A 26 -12.49 13.86 1.84
C GLU A 26 -11.47 12.86 2.42
N LYS A 27 -10.53 12.37 1.60
CA LYS A 27 -9.46 11.45 2.03
C LYS A 27 -8.26 12.16 2.65
N GLU A 28 -8.15 13.49 2.51
CA GLU A 28 -7.00 14.26 3.02
C GLU A 28 -6.86 14.14 4.54
N THR A 29 -7.97 14.05 5.27
CA THR A 29 -7.97 13.89 6.74
C THR A 29 -7.38 12.56 7.23
N LEU A 30 -7.37 11.54 6.36
CA LEU A 30 -6.86 10.19 6.69
C LEU A 30 -5.39 10.03 6.30
N ALA A 31 -4.93 10.76 5.29
CA ALA A 31 -3.56 10.69 4.78
C ALA A 31 -2.61 11.56 5.62
N LYS A 32 -2.20 11.05 6.78
CA LYS A 32 -1.24 11.75 7.65
C LYS A 32 0.14 11.86 6.98
N PRO A 33 0.89 12.96 7.17
CA PRO A 33 2.24 13.10 6.61
C PRO A 33 3.21 11.95 6.96
N ILE A 34 3.05 11.33 8.13
CA ILE A 34 3.86 10.18 8.56
C ILE A 34 3.64 8.90 7.73
N MET A 35 2.55 8.83 6.97
CA MET A 35 2.24 7.68 6.10
C MET A 35 2.92 7.78 4.73
N GLN A 36 3.63 8.88 4.45
CA GLN A 36 4.44 9.00 3.24
C GLN A 36 5.63 8.02 3.30
N PHE A 37 6.13 7.62 2.13
CA PHE A 37 7.36 6.82 2.05
C PHE A 37 8.52 7.55 2.73
N GLY A 38 9.24 6.87 3.62
CA GLY A 38 10.27 7.49 4.47
C GLY A 38 9.73 8.21 5.72
N GLY A 39 8.41 8.29 5.88
CA GLY A 39 7.77 8.93 7.03
C GLY A 39 8.17 10.40 7.21
N LEU A 40 8.18 10.87 8.46
CA LEU A 40 8.58 12.24 8.81
C LEU A 40 10.10 12.43 8.91
N HIS A 41 10.86 11.34 9.00
CA HIS A 41 12.26 11.34 9.39
C HIS A 41 13.14 10.79 8.25
N PRO A 42 14.03 11.61 7.66
CA PRO A 42 14.91 11.18 6.57
C PRO A 42 15.78 9.96 6.89
N GLU A 43 16.02 9.70 8.18
CA GLU A 43 16.78 8.56 8.68
C GLU A 43 16.09 7.23 8.39
N VAL A 44 14.75 7.21 8.37
CA VAL A 44 13.95 6.01 8.08
C VAL A 44 14.22 5.55 6.66
N THR A 45 14.20 6.47 5.68
CA THR A 45 14.52 6.16 4.29
C THR A 45 15.93 5.59 4.14
N LYS A 46 16.91 6.14 4.86
CA LYS A 46 18.29 5.62 4.85
C LYS A 46 18.35 4.20 5.41
N PHE A 47 17.70 3.96 6.55
CA PHE A 47 17.66 2.65 7.18
C PHE A 47 16.95 1.61 6.29
N GLU A 48 15.79 1.95 5.73
CA GLU A 48 15.05 1.10 4.79
C GLU A 48 15.89 0.76 3.56
N SER A 49 16.56 1.75 2.97
CA SER A 49 17.45 1.51 1.82
C SER A 49 18.59 0.56 2.16
N HIS A 50 19.19 0.69 3.36
CA HIS A 50 20.25 -0.20 3.82
C HIS A 50 19.74 -1.64 4.00
N VAL A 51 18.57 -1.82 4.62
CA VAL A 51 17.95 -3.15 4.79
C VAL A 51 17.57 -3.75 3.44
N TYR A 52 16.97 -2.96 2.55
CA TYR A 52 16.57 -3.39 1.21
C TYR A 52 17.77 -3.87 0.39
N PHE A 53 18.85 -3.09 0.32
CA PHE A 53 20.09 -3.50 -0.35
C PHE A 53 20.86 -4.60 0.37
N SER A 54 20.59 -4.87 1.65
CA SER A 54 21.19 -6.02 2.33
C SER A 54 20.46 -7.33 2.03
N LYS A 55 19.16 -7.26 1.75
CA LYS A 55 18.28 -8.44 1.64
C LYS A 55 17.88 -8.78 0.22
N GLU A 56 17.64 -7.76 -0.61
CA GLU A 56 16.98 -7.90 -1.93
C GLU A 56 17.83 -7.39 -3.09
N ALA A 57 19.14 -7.27 -2.84
CA ALA A 57 20.17 -6.71 -3.70
C ALA A 57 20.47 -7.51 -4.99
N SER A 58 19.44 -7.92 -5.72
CA SER A 58 19.59 -8.66 -6.99
C SER A 58 20.18 -7.77 -8.09
N ARG A 59 20.07 -6.44 -7.94
CA ARG A 59 20.65 -5.41 -8.81
C ARG A 59 21.32 -4.37 -7.91
N GLY A 60 22.57 -4.03 -8.22
CA GLY A 60 23.43 -3.15 -7.42
C GLY A 60 22.72 -1.91 -6.89
N GLY A 61 23.00 -1.58 -5.63
CA GLY A 61 22.35 -0.49 -4.92
C GLY A 61 22.76 0.91 -5.37
N SER A 62 22.12 1.93 -4.77
CA SER A 62 22.28 3.35 -5.14
C SER A 62 23.67 3.96 -4.88
N GLY A 63 24.65 3.16 -4.45
CA GLY A 63 26.02 3.59 -4.18
C GLY A 63 27.04 2.60 -4.74
N VAL A 64 28.29 3.04 -4.85
CA VAL A 64 29.42 2.31 -5.47
C VAL A 64 29.74 0.93 -4.86
N ALA A 65 29.11 0.55 -3.75
CA ALA A 65 29.37 -0.70 -3.03
C ALA A 65 28.10 -1.39 -2.49
N GLY A 66 26.92 -1.18 -3.08
CA GLY A 66 25.66 -1.77 -2.62
C GLY A 66 25.32 -3.09 -3.32
N GLY A 67 25.29 -4.19 -2.56
CA GLY A 67 24.80 -5.55 -2.85
C GLY A 67 24.28 -5.94 -4.24
N GLY A 68 24.83 -7.06 -4.73
CA GLY A 68 24.58 -7.79 -5.98
C GLY A 68 25.70 -8.80 -6.19
N CYS A 69 25.75 -9.55 -7.31
CA CYS A 69 26.87 -10.48 -7.63
C CYS A 69 28.28 -9.84 -7.67
N GLY A 70 28.42 -8.57 -7.27
CA GLY A 70 29.69 -7.84 -7.33
C GLY A 70 30.13 -7.53 -8.76
N CYS A 71 29.24 -7.69 -9.74
CA CYS A 71 29.56 -7.50 -11.14
C CYS A 71 29.49 -6.00 -11.49
N ASN A 72 30.52 -5.24 -11.10
CA ASN A 72 30.94 -4.00 -11.73
C ASN A 72 32.33 -4.21 -12.32
#